data_AF-A0A3D1S403-F1
#
_entry.id   AF-A0A3D1S403-F1
#
_cell.length_a   1.000
_cell.length_b   1.000
_cell.length_c   1.000
_cell.angle_alpha   90.00
_cell.angle_beta   90.00
_cell.angle_gamma   90.00
#
_symmetry.space_group_name_H-M   'P 1'
#
loop_
_entity.id
_entity.type
_entity.pdbx_description
1 polymer ?
#
loop_
_entity_poly.entity_id
_entity_poly.type
_entity_poly.pdbx_seq_one_letter_code
_entity_poly.pdbx_strand_id
1 'polypeptide(L)'
;MFSIIDLYIARTLLSTIFVTLLTLVGLSGLIKFVEQLRKVGEGDYDLIVAGLFVILSLPRDIEQFFPMATLLGGLIGMGILASNSELIVMQASGMSKWNIIQSAMKCAVIMVCGILLIGEYVTPLSEAKAKQIRTDALSGGQVFT
;
A
#
# COMPACT_ATOMS: atom_id res chain seq x y z
N MET A 1 13.19 23.39 5.04
CA MET A 1 13.06 23.29 6.51
C MET A 1 11.68 22.72 6.81
N PHE A 2 11.58 21.72 7.70
CA PHE A 2 10.32 21.13 8.13
C PHE A 2 9.80 21.89 9.35
N SER A 3 8.58 22.43 9.28
CA SER A 3 7.91 23.03 10.43
C SER A 3 7.25 21.95 11.28
N ILE A 4 6.93 22.25 12.54
CA ILE A 4 6.19 21.32 13.43
C ILE A 4 4.79 21.02 12.85
N ILE A 5 4.17 22.02 12.22
CA ILE A 5 2.86 21.89 11.56
C ILE A 5 2.97 20.98 10.33
N ASP A 6 4.06 21.08 9.56
CA ASP A 6 4.32 20.20 8.41
C ASP A 6 4.41 18.74 8.86
N LEU A 7 5.13 18.47 9.95
CA LEU A 7 5.28 17.12 10.49
C LEU A 7 3.95 16.58 11.02
N TYR A 8 3.14 17.42 11.65
CA TYR A 8 1.84 17.04 12.16
C TYR A 8 0.88 16.68 11.02
N ILE A 9 0.75 17.53 10.01
CA ILE A 9 -0.06 17.25 8.81
C ILE A 9 0.45 15.98 8.12
N ALA A 10 1.76 15.85 7.94
CA ALA A 10 2.36 14.67 7.33
C ALA A 10 2.05 13.39 8.11
N ARG A 11 2.14 13.42 9.45
CA ARG A 11 1.83 12.26 10.30
C ARG A 11 0.37 11.85 10.18
N THR A 12 -0.56 12.81 10.20
CA THR A 12 -1.99 12.53 10.05
C THR A 12 -2.29 11.92 8.68
N LEU A 13 -1.79 12.53 7.60
CA LEU A 13 -1.98 12.02 6.24
C LEU A 13 -1.35 10.64 6.04
N LEU A 14 -0.12 10.44 6.51
CA LEU A 14 0.59 9.17 6.36
C LEU A 14 -0.12 8.07 7.14
N SER A 15 -0.62 8.36 8.35
CA SER A 15 -1.40 7.40 9.13
C SER A 15 -2.70 7.00 8.43
N THR A 16 -3.46 7.96 7.90
CA THR A 16 -4.73 7.64 7.21
C THR A 16 -4.50 6.91 5.91
N ILE A 17 -3.51 7.31 5.12
CA ILE A 17 -3.12 6.60 3.89
C ILE A 17 -2.65 5.19 4.21
N PHE A 18 -1.83 4.99 5.25
CA PHE A 18 -1.37 3.67 5.65
C PHE A 18 -2.52 2.75 6.05
N VAL A 19 -3.46 3.23 6.86
CA VAL A 19 -4.66 2.46 7.25
C VAL A 19 -5.51 2.12 6.02
N THR A 20 -5.69 3.07 5.11
CA THR A 20 -6.49 2.86 3.89
C THR A 20 -5.83 1.83 2.97
N LEU A 21 -4.50 1.93 2.79
CA LEU A 21 -3.71 0.99 2.02
C LEU A 21 -3.79 -0.42 2.62
N LEU A 22 -3.59 -0.54 3.94
CA LEU A 22 -3.67 -1.81 4.66
C LEU A 22 -5.06 -2.46 4.51
N THR A 23 -6.12 -1.65 4.52
CA THR A 23 -7.49 -2.13 4.31
C THR A 23 -7.68 -2.67 2.88
N LEU A 24 -7.23 -1.93 1.85
CA LEU A 24 -7.35 -2.34 0.45
C LEU A 24 -6.52 -3.59 0.16
N VAL A 25 -5.25 -3.62 0.60
CA VAL A 25 -4.34 -4.75 0.42
C VAL A 25 -4.81 -5.96 1.21
N GLY A 26 -5.30 -5.77 2.44
CA GLY A 26 -5.86 -6.85 3.26
C GLY A 26 -7.08 -7.50 2.61
N LEU A 27 -8.00 -6.70 2.06
CA LEU A 27 -9.15 -7.21 1.32
C LEU A 27 -8.72 -7.96 0.05
N SER A 28 -7.78 -7.39 -0.72
CA SER A 28 -7.23 -8.04 -1.91
C SER A 28 -6.55 -9.37 -1.58
N GLY A 29 -5.76 -9.41 -0.51
CA GLY A 29 -5.10 -10.62 -0.02
C GLY A 29 -6.10 -11.71 0.37
N LEU A 30 -7.19 -11.37 1.05
CA LEU A 30 -8.27 -12.32 1.36
C LEU A 30 -8.93 -12.86 0.09
N ILE A 31 -9.26 -12.00 -0.87
CA ILE A 31 -9.88 -12.43 -2.13
C ILE A 31 -8.94 -13.39 -2.87
N LYS A 32 -7.65 -13.05 -2.98
CA LYS A 32 -6.64 -13.92 -3.60
C LYS A 32 -6.49 -15.24 -2.87
N PHE A 33 -6.49 -15.22 -1.54
CA PHE A 33 -6.42 -16.44 -0.74
C PHE A 33 -7.61 -17.35 -1.03
N VAL A 34 -8.84 -16.82 -1.02
CA VAL A 34 -10.05 -17.57 -1.37
C VAL A 34 -9.99 -18.11 -2.80
N GLU A 35 -9.45 -17.34 -3.75
CA GLU A 35 -9.25 -17.81 -5.13
C GLU A 35 -8.25 -18.97 -5.21
N GLN A 36 -7.15 -18.91 -4.46
CA GLN A 36 -6.17 -19.99 -4.40
C GLN A 36 -6.74 -21.24 -3.73
N LEU A 37 -7.57 -21.09 -2.69
CA LEU A 37 -8.26 -22.22 -2.05
C LEU A 37 -9.13 -23.02 -3.03
N ARG A 38 -9.66 -22.40 -4.09
CA ARG A 38 -10.43 -23.12 -5.13
C ARG A 38 -9.55 -24.01 -6.00
N LYS A 39 -8.23 -23.80 -6.02
CA LYS A 39 -7.23 -24.55 -6.79
C LYS A 39 -6.40 -25.49 -5.91
N VAL A 40 -6.52 -25.36 -4.59
CA VAL A 40 -5.94 -26.31 -3.63
C VAL A 40 -6.60 -27.67 -3.85
N GLY A 41 -5.79 -28.69 -4.10
CA GLY A 41 -6.24 -30.05 -4.46
C GLY A 41 -6.01 -30.45 -5.92
N GLU A 42 -5.54 -29.56 -6.79
CA GLU A 42 -5.00 -29.91 -8.11
C GLU A 42 -3.47 -30.08 -8.04
N GLY A 43 -2.98 -31.34 -7.93
CA GLY A 43 -1.54 -31.66 -7.85
C GLY A 43 -0.95 -31.58 -6.44
N ASP A 44 0.31 -31.13 -6.31
CA ASP A 44 1.04 -30.90 -5.02
C ASP A 44 0.74 -29.52 -4.39
N TYR A 45 -0.33 -28.86 -4.82
CA TYR A 45 -0.65 -27.49 -4.40
C TYR A 45 -1.32 -27.45 -3.01
N ASP A 46 -0.48 -27.30 -1.98
CA ASP A 46 -0.89 -27.26 -0.58
C ASP A 46 -1.33 -25.86 -0.09
N LEU A 47 -2.11 -25.83 0.99
CA LEU A 47 -2.56 -24.61 1.70
C LEU A 47 -1.41 -23.68 2.07
N ILE A 48 -0.26 -24.26 2.42
CA ILE A 48 0.95 -23.51 2.78
C ILE A 48 1.49 -22.74 1.57
N VAL A 49 1.51 -23.37 0.40
CA VAL A 49 1.97 -22.77 -0.87
C VAL A 49 1.03 -21.63 -1.28
N ALA A 50 -0.28 -21.81 -1.12
CA ALA A 50 -1.28 -20.77 -1.37
C ALA A 50 -1.09 -19.55 -0.45
N GLY A 51 -0.85 -19.76 0.85
CA GLY A 51 -0.56 -18.68 1.80
C GLY A 51 0.73 -17.91 1.45
N LEU A 52 1.79 -18.65 1.09
CA LEU A 52 3.07 -18.08 0.72
C LEU A 52 2.96 -17.26 -0.58
N PHE A 53 2.20 -17.75 -1.57
CA PHE A 53 1.88 -17.00 -2.80
C PHE A 53 1.17 -15.68 -2.50
N VAL A 54 0.18 -15.67 -1.59
CA VAL A 54 -0.55 -14.44 -1.23
C VAL A 54 0.40 -13.43 -0.57
N ILE A 55 1.26 -13.87 0.36
CA ILE A 55 2.24 -12.99 1.02
C ILE A 55 3.23 -12.39 0.01
N LEU A 56 3.79 -13.20 -0.90
CA LEU A 56 4.69 -12.67 -1.94
C LEU A 56 3.98 -11.77 -2.97
N SER A 57 2.65 -11.85 -3.07
CA SER A 57 1.87 -10.98 -3.94
C SER A 57 1.56 -9.62 -3.32
N LEU A 58 1.70 -9.46 -2.00
CA LEU A 58 1.39 -8.20 -1.29
C LEU A 58 2.16 -6.98 -1.78
N PRO A 59 3.48 -7.04 -2.07
CA PRO A 59 4.23 -5.88 -2.55
C PRO A 59 3.66 -5.30 -3.85
N ARG A 60 3.21 -6.18 -4.75
CA ARG A 60 2.56 -5.80 -6.00
C ARG A 60 1.21 -5.13 -5.76
N ASP A 61 0.43 -5.66 -4.83
CA ASP A 61 -0.86 -5.06 -4.47
C ASP A 61 -0.69 -3.68 -3.84
N ILE A 62 0.33 -3.52 -2.99
CA ILE A 62 0.70 -2.23 -2.42
C ILE A 62 0.95 -1.22 -3.54
N GLU A 63 1.78 -1.56 -4.53
CA GLU A 63 2.07 -0.68 -5.67
C GLU A 63 0.82 -0.33 -6.49
N GLN A 64 -0.02 -1.32 -6.78
CA GLN A 64 -1.24 -1.13 -7.57
C GLN A 64 -2.28 -0.28 -6.85
N PHE A 65 -2.47 -0.49 -5.54
CA PHE A 65 -3.47 0.23 -4.74
C PHE A 65 -2.95 1.55 -4.15
N PHE A 66 -1.64 1.82 -4.22
CA PHE A 66 -1.04 3.01 -3.61
C PHE A 66 -1.65 4.34 -4.08
N PRO A 67 -1.89 4.59 -5.39
CA PRO A 67 -2.52 5.84 -5.82
C PRO A 67 -3.95 6.00 -5.28
N MET A 68 -4.71 4.90 -5.25
CA MET A 68 -6.08 4.88 -4.72
C MET A 68 -6.11 5.13 -3.21
N ALA A 69 -5.21 4.47 -2.47
CA ALA A 69 -5.05 4.66 -1.04
C ALA A 69 -4.61 6.08 -0.68
N THR A 70 -3.75 6.68 -1.50
CA THR A 70 -3.28 8.07 -1.31
C THR A 70 -4.42 9.07 -1.49
N LEU A 71 -5.27 8.87 -2.51
CA LEU A 71 -6.45 9.71 -2.73
C LEU A 71 -7.46 9.59 -1.59
N LEU A 72 -7.87 8.37 -1.25
CA LEU A 72 -8.87 8.12 -0.20
C LEU A 72 -8.35 8.51 1.18
N GLY A 73 -7.15 8.05 1.53
CA GLY A 73 -6.52 8.34 2.82
C GLY A 73 -6.17 9.82 2.96
N GLY A 74 -5.78 10.49 1.87
CA GLY A 74 -5.56 11.94 1.84
C GLY A 74 -6.85 12.72 2.08
N LEU A 75 -7.95 12.34 1.41
CA LEU A 75 -9.26 12.94 1.63
C LEU A 75 -9.73 12.75 3.08
N ILE A 76 -9.59 11.54 3.63
CA ILE A 76 -9.96 11.23 5.01
C ILE A 76 -9.09 12.03 6.00
N GLY A 77 -7.77 12.07 5.80
CA GLY A 77 -6.85 12.80 6.68
C GLY A 77 -7.10 14.30 6.68
N MET A 78 -7.29 14.90 5.50
CA MET A 78 -7.71 16.30 5.39
C MET A 78 -9.09 16.54 6.00
N GLY A 79 -10.02 15.59 5.82
CA GLY A 79 -11.36 15.63 6.41
C GLY A 79 -11.35 15.60 7.93
N ILE A 80 -10.48 14.82 8.56
CA ILE A 80 -10.31 14.78 10.02
C ILE A 80 -9.80 16.14 10.52
N LEU A 81 -8.75 16.69 9.88
CA LEU A 81 -8.23 18.01 10.23
C LEU A 81 -9.27 19.12 10.02
N ALA A 82 -10.13 18.99 9.01
CA ALA A 82 -11.25 19.91 8.77
C ALA A 82 -12.33 19.78 9.85
N SER A 83 -12.73 18.55 10.20
CA SER A 83 -13.79 18.26 11.18
C SER A 83 -13.43 18.71 12.59
N ASN A 84 -12.16 18.59 12.98
CA ASN A 84 -11.66 19.08 14.26
C ASN A 84 -11.42 20.60 14.27
N SER A 85 -11.77 21.31 13.19
CA SER A 85 -11.48 22.73 12.98
C SER A 85 -9.98 23.09 12.97
N GLU A 86 -9.08 22.12 12.90
CA GLU A 86 -7.62 22.34 12.93
C GLU A 86 -7.16 23.11 11.69
N LEU A 87 -7.68 22.77 10.50
CA LEU A 87 -7.40 23.52 9.27
C LEU A 87 -7.89 24.97 9.32
N ILE A 88 -8.98 25.22 10.06
CA ILE A 88 -9.56 26.56 10.22
C ILE A 88 -8.68 27.38 11.17
N VAL A 89 -8.25 26.80 12.29
CA VAL A 89 -7.34 27.44 13.25
C VAL A 89 -5.99 27.76 12.61
N MET A 90 -5.43 26.86 11.80
CA MET A 90 -4.19 27.13 11.05
C MET A 90 -4.36 28.35 10.13
N GLN A 91 -5.47 28.44 9.40
CA GLN A 91 -5.75 29.59 8.54
C GLN A 91 -5.97 30.89 9.33
N ALA A 92 -6.67 30.82 10.47
CA ALA A 92 -6.89 31.96 11.35
C ALA A 92 -5.59 32.48 11.99
N SER A 93 -4.60 31.60 12.20
CA SER A 93 -3.26 31.97 12.69
C SER A 93 -2.35 32.62 11.63
N GLY A 94 -2.86 32.85 10.42
CA GLY A 94 -2.13 33.49 9.32
C GLY A 94 -1.46 32.53 8.34
N MET A 95 -1.68 31.22 8.45
CA MET A 95 -1.20 30.29 7.41
C MET A 95 -2.08 30.38 6.18
N SER A 96 -1.47 30.69 5.02
CA SER A 96 -2.19 30.64 3.76
C SER A 96 -2.53 29.20 3.39
N LYS A 97 -3.58 29.01 2.58
CA LYS A 97 -3.93 27.70 1.99
C LYS A 97 -2.75 27.10 1.21
N TRP A 98 -1.93 27.94 0.58
CA TRP A 98 -0.74 27.50 -0.15
C TRP A 98 0.31 26.85 0.74
N ASN A 99 0.48 27.32 1.98
CA ASN A 99 1.41 26.69 2.92
C ASN A 99 0.95 25.27 3.26
N ILE A 100 -0.35 25.08 3.50
CA ILE A 100 -0.93 23.75 3.80
C ILE A 100 -0.73 22.80 2.61
N ILE A 101 -0.99 23.29 1.39
CA ILE A 101 -0.76 22.51 0.16
C ILE A 101 0.71 22.12 0.02
N GLN A 102 1.65 23.05 0.27
CA GLN A 102 3.08 22.74 0.22
C GLN A 102 3.49 21.70 1.26
N SER A 103 2.95 21.76 2.48
CA SER A 103 3.21 20.76 3.51
C SER A 103 2.69 19.38 3.11
N ALA A 104 1.49 19.30 2.54
CA ALA A 104 0.93 18.05 2.00
C ALA A 104 1.76 17.52 0.81
N MET A 105 2.22 18.40 -0.09
CA MET A 105 3.08 18.01 -1.22
C MET A 105 4.43 17.47 -0.78
N LYS A 106 5.07 18.04 0.26
CA LYS A 106 6.31 17.47 0.84
C LYS A 106 6.07 16.03 1.32
N CYS A 107 4.95 15.78 1.99
CA CYS A 107 4.56 14.43 2.42
C CYS A 107 4.37 13.50 1.20
N ALA A 108 3.65 13.96 0.17
CA ALA A 108 3.42 13.20 -1.05
C ALA A 108 4.73 12.77 -1.73
N VAL A 109 5.70 13.67 -1.84
CA VAL A 109 7.02 13.36 -2.41
C VAL A 109 7.74 12.25 -1.63
N ILE A 110 7.73 12.32 -0.29
CA ILE A 110 8.35 11.29 0.56
C ILE A 110 7.70 9.93 0.32
N MET A 111 6.37 9.88 0.26
CA MET A 111 5.66 8.62 0.03
C MET A 111 5.89 8.08 -1.40
N VAL A 112 5.94 8.95 -2.42
CA VAL A 112 6.27 8.57 -3.80
C VAL A 112 7.69 7.99 -3.88
N CYS A 113 8.67 8.61 -3.22
CA CYS A 113 10.01 8.03 -3.15
C CYS A 113 9.99 6.66 -2.46
N GLY A 114 9.23 6.50 -1.39
CA GLY A 114 9.07 5.22 -0.68
C GLY A 114 8.47 4.13 -1.57
N ILE A 115 7.37 4.41 -2.28
CA ILE A 115 6.73 3.42 -3.15
C ILE A 115 7.58 3.08 -4.37
N LEU A 116 8.31 4.05 -4.94
CA LEU A 116 9.23 3.79 -6.06
C LEU A 116 10.35 2.82 -5.66
N LEU A 117 10.93 3.00 -4.47
CA LEU A 117 11.94 2.06 -3.95
C LEU A 117 11.36 0.66 -3.74
N ILE A 118 10.12 0.54 -3.26
CA ILE A 118 9.45 -0.76 -3.13
C ILE A 118 9.19 -1.37 -4.52
N GLY A 119 8.69 -0.57 -5.46
CA GLY A 119 8.37 -0.99 -6.83
C GLY A 119 9.59 -1.46 -7.61
N GLU A 120 10.72 -0.80 -7.46
CA GLU A 120 11.94 -1.11 -8.21
C GLU A 120 12.70 -2.31 -7.63
N TYR A 121 12.77 -2.44 -6.30
CA TYR A 121 13.59 -3.47 -5.66
C TYR A 121 12.77 -4.66 -5.14
N VAL A 122 11.62 -4.42 -4.52
CA VAL A 122 10.86 -5.44 -3.77
C VAL A 122 9.84 -6.14 -4.64
N THR A 123 9.08 -5.39 -5.46
CA THR A 123 8.04 -5.95 -6.33
C THR A 123 8.58 -6.99 -7.31
N PRO A 124 9.64 -6.75 -8.12
CA PRO A 124 10.07 -7.71 -9.13
C PRO A 124 10.62 -9.00 -8.51
N LEU A 125 11.36 -8.90 -7.40
CA LEU A 125 11.86 -10.07 -6.67
C LEU A 125 10.72 -10.92 -6.09
N SER A 126 9.69 -10.28 -5.55
CA SER A 126 8.57 -10.97 -4.93
C SER A 126 7.66 -11.61 -5.98
N GLU A 127 7.39 -10.92 -7.10
CA GLU A 127 6.57 -11.45 -8.18
C GLU A 127 7.25 -12.62 -8.90
N ALA A 128 8.56 -12.53 -9.15
CA ALA A 128 9.32 -13.60 -9.77
C ALA A 128 9.29 -14.88 -8.90
N LYS A 129 9.54 -14.74 -7.60
CA LYS A 129 9.45 -15.85 -6.65
C LYS A 129 8.03 -16.41 -6.52
N ALA A 130 7.00 -15.55 -6.50
CA ALA A 130 5.60 -16.00 -6.44
C ALA A 130 5.22 -16.83 -7.67
N LYS A 131 5.67 -16.42 -8.87
CA LYS A 131 5.44 -17.18 -10.10
C LYS A 131 6.20 -18.50 -10.12
N GLN A 132 7.48 -18.50 -9.72
CA GLN A 132 8.28 -19.72 -9.64
C GLN A 132 7.65 -20.75 -8.71
N ILE A 133 7.32 -20.37 -7.47
CA ILE A 133 6.68 -21.27 -6.50
C ILE A 133 5.37 -21.83 -7.03
N ARG A 134 4.56 -21.00 -7.69
CA ARG A 134 3.30 -21.44 -8.28
C ARG A 134 3.51 -22.40 -9.44
N THR A 135 4.47 -22.13 -10.32
CA THR A 135 4.78 -22.99 -11.47
C THR A 135 5.38 -24.32 -11.02
N ASP A 136 6.30 -24.31 -10.06
CA ASP A 136 6.94 -25.52 -9.53
C ASP A 136 5.90 -26.43 -8.85
N ALA A 137 4.98 -25.84 -8.08
CA ALA A 137 3.92 -26.59 -7.40
C ALA A 137 2.82 -27.12 -8.35
N LEU A 138 2.54 -26.42 -9.45
CA LEU A 138 1.56 -26.87 -10.46
C LEU A 138 2.15 -27.87 -11.47
N SER A 139 3.46 -27.77 -11.77
CA SER A 139 4.14 -28.62 -12.76
C SER A 139 4.79 -29.88 -12.17
N GLY A 140 4.75 -30.08 -10.85
CA GLY A 140 5.21 -31.33 -10.21
C GLY A 140 6.67 -31.71 -10.52
N GLY A 141 7.54 -30.72 -10.74
CA GLY A 141 8.96 -30.94 -11.05
C GLY A 141 9.31 -31.39 -12.48
N GLN A 142 8.38 -31.40 -13.44
CA GLN A 142 8.65 -31.90 -14.82
C GLN A 142 9.19 -30.87 -15.83
N VAL A 143 9.60 -29.67 -15.41
CA VAL A 143 10.11 -28.64 -16.37
C VAL A 143 11.57 -28.88 -16.79
N PHE A 144 12.28 -29.86 -16.18
CA PHE A 144 13.69 -30.18 -16.48
C PHE A 144 13.94 -31.64 -16.93
N THR A 145 13.04 -32.23 -17.72
CA THR A 145 13.36 -33.43 -18.53
C THR A 145 12.95 -33.25 -19.97
#